data_AF-A0A933ALC5-F1
#
_entry.id   AF-A0A933ALC5-F1
#
_cell.length_a   1.000
_cell.length_b   1.000
_cell.length_c   1.000
_cell.angle_alpha   90.00
_cell.angle_beta   90.00
_cell.angle_gamma   90.00
#
_symmetry.space_group_name_H-M   'P 1'
#
loop_
_entity.id
_entity.type
_entity.pdbx_description
1 polymer ?
#
loop_
_entity_poly.entity_id
_entity_poly.type
_entity_poly.pdbx_seq_one_letter_code
_entity_poly.pdbx_strand_id
1 'polypeptide(L)'
;QGVKVNLDLQKFVERSSGVFGKSGTGKSFITRTILLGIIRARAAVNLIFDMHNDYGWEVIDEHKKRFRGLRQLFSDGRVQVITLDPDTSRHRGSKVDHVLQIGLNQIEPEDVDMLSGILGLSEVQVGALYYISRKLKQRNKNWIAELLDENSTEINEIEDSEMVQKGTLRAIQRKFELFRRFGFLTPSASDEAVDYVFNALNRGTNIVLEFGVYGNTLAAYVLVANFLTRRIHRKYVEQKNKAAGKGGDEPLPLVITIEEAHKFLDPEIAQHTIFGNIARELRKYNVTLLIVDQRPSGIDEEVMSQIGTRVTCLLDNEADIKAVFSGVSGAGQLREVLARLDTQQQALILGHAVPMPVVVKTRDYDEALYAAVGFADEAAAREKRKKDKAALYGEG
;
A
#
# COMPACT_ATOMS: atom_id res chain seq x y z
N GLN A 1 5.81 9.68 35.32
CA GLN A 1 6.43 9.58 33.99
C GLN A 1 6.23 8.16 33.48
N GLY A 2 5.65 7.98 32.29
CA GLY A 2 5.27 6.66 31.78
C GLY A 2 6.46 5.82 31.33
N VAL A 3 6.34 4.50 31.43
CA VAL A 3 7.31 3.53 30.91
C VAL A 3 7.30 3.60 29.38
N LYS A 4 8.48 3.69 28.76
CA LYS A 4 8.62 3.66 27.29
C LYS A 4 8.48 2.22 26.81
N VAL A 5 7.47 1.96 25.98
CA VAL A 5 7.29 0.69 25.29
C VAL A 5 7.96 0.79 23.93
N ASN A 6 8.90 -0.12 23.65
CA ASN A 6 9.56 -0.21 22.35
C ASN A 6 8.97 -1.38 21.56
N LEU A 7 8.42 -1.08 20.38
CA LEU A 7 7.99 -2.10 19.43
C LEU A 7 9.22 -2.73 18.79
N ASP A 8 9.30 -4.07 18.78
CA ASP A 8 10.37 -4.78 18.08
C ASP A 8 10.11 -4.72 16.58
N LEU A 9 10.76 -3.78 15.90
CA LEU A 9 10.55 -3.54 14.47
C LEU A 9 11.07 -4.68 13.59
N GLN A 10 12.06 -5.45 14.04
CA GLN A 10 12.54 -6.61 13.28
C GLN A 10 11.47 -7.70 13.28
N LYS A 11 10.90 -8.01 14.45
CA LYS A 11 9.75 -8.91 14.55
C LYS A 11 8.51 -8.36 13.84
N PHE A 12 8.27 -7.05 13.91
CA PHE A 12 7.11 -6.43 13.27
C PHE A 12 7.07 -6.67 11.75
N VAL A 13 8.24 -6.62 11.09
CA VAL A 13 8.33 -6.82 9.63
C VAL A 13 8.51 -8.29 9.21
N GLU A 14 8.70 -9.21 10.15
CA GLU A 14 8.80 -10.66 9.89
C GLU A 14 7.45 -11.29 9.49
N ARG A 15 6.34 -10.69 9.88
CA ARG A 15 4.99 -11.16 9.56
C ARG A 15 4.14 -9.98 9.12
N SER A 16 3.11 -10.26 8.33
CA SER A 16 2.10 -9.26 8.02
C SER A 16 1.50 -8.71 9.31
N SER A 17 1.37 -7.40 9.40
CA SER A 17 0.91 -6.68 10.60
C SER A 17 -0.26 -5.78 10.25
N GLY A 18 -1.11 -5.46 11.22
CA GLY A 18 -2.31 -4.67 11.00
C GLY A 18 -2.45 -3.49 11.95
N VAL A 19 -2.95 -2.36 11.43
CA VAL A 19 -3.37 -1.20 12.20
C VAL A 19 -4.87 -0.99 12.01
N PHE A 20 -5.62 -1.12 13.10
CA PHE A 20 -7.08 -1.09 13.09
C PHE A 20 -7.64 0.04 13.94
N GLY A 21 -8.74 0.64 13.51
CA GLY A 21 -9.43 1.66 14.29
C GLY A 21 -10.45 2.42 13.46
N LYS A 22 -11.49 2.95 14.12
CA LYS A 22 -12.47 3.83 13.45
C LYS A 22 -11.83 5.17 13.07
N SER A 23 -12.48 5.91 12.17
CA SER A 23 -12.04 7.25 11.78
C SER A 23 -11.90 8.17 13.00
N GLY A 24 -10.90 9.05 12.97
CA GLY A 24 -10.63 10.01 14.06
C GLY A 24 -9.91 9.44 15.29
N THR A 25 -9.60 8.14 15.35
CA THR A 25 -8.90 7.53 16.50
C THR A 25 -7.37 7.66 16.46
N GLY A 26 -6.83 8.25 15.40
CA GLY A 26 -5.39 8.38 15.19
C GLY A 26 -4.73 7.22 14.44
N LYS A 27 -5.52 6.34 13.80
CA LYS A 27 -5.03 5.23 12.95
C LYS A 27 -3.91 5.67 11.99
N SER A 28 -4.14 6.68 11.15
CA SER A 28 -3.15 7.18 10.19
C SER A 28 -1.87 7.71 10.89
N PHE A 29 -2.00 8.39 12.04
CA PHE A 29 -0.84 8.89 12.80
C PHE A 29 0.00 7.76 13.40
N ILE A 30 -0.63 6.70 13.89
CA ILE A 30 0.07 5.51 14.38
C ILE A 30 0.78 4.81 13.24
N THR A 31 0.09 4.60 12.11
CA THR A 31 0.70 4.01 10.91
C THR A 31 1.92 4.82 10.46
N ARG A 32 1.82 6.15 10.39
CA ARG A 32 2.97 7.03 10.11
C ARG A 32 4.13 6.81 11.08
N THR A 33 3.83 6.72 12.38
CA THR A 33 4.85 6.53 13.42
C THR A 33 5.56 5.17 13.28
N ILE A 34 4.82 4.12 12.94
CA ILE A 34 5.37 2.78 12.67
C ILE A 34 6.26 2.83 11.42
N LEU A 35 5.78 3.41 10.31
CA LEU A 35 6.54 3.57 9.07
C LEU A 35 7.82 4.38 9.28
N LEU A 36 7.75 5.49 10.04
CA LEU A 36 8.92 6.27 10.46
C LEU A 36 9.95 5.40 11.19
N GLY A 37 9.48 4.56 12.12
CA GLY A 37 10.30 3.60 12.84
C GLY A 37 11.00 2.63 11.91
N ILE A 38 10.26 1.98 11.01
CA ILE A 38 10.78 1.00 10.05
C ILE A 38 11.87 1.63 9.17
N ILE A 39 11.60 2.81 8.60
CA ILE A 39 12.54 3.54 7.72
C ILE A 39 13.79 3.96 8.48
N ARG A 40 13.63 4.50 9.69
CA ARG A 40 14.75 4.97 10.51
C ARG A 40 15.64 3.81 10.95
N ALA A 41 15.05 2.71 11.40
CA ALA A 41 15.78 1.52 11.85
C ALA A 41 16.34 0.70 10.68
N ARG A 42 15.97 1.02 9.43
CA ARG A 42 16.26 0.23 8.23
C ARG A 42 15.82 -1.24 8.41
N ALA A 43 14.68 -1.44 9.06
CA ALA A 43 14.14 -2.78 9.31
C ALA A 43 13.57 -3.41 8.02
N ALA A 44 12.98 -2.59 7.15
CA ALA A 44 12.46 -2.98 5.85
C ALA A 44 12.40 -1.74 4.93
N VAL A 45 12.31 -1.97 3.62
CA VAL A 45 11.84 -0.98 2.66
C VAL A 45 10.33 -1.03 2.55
N ASN A 46 9.70 0.10 2.27
CA ASN A 46 8.24 0.24 2.26
C ASN A 46 7.75 0.61 0.86
N LEU A 47 6.68 -0.07 0.41
CA LEU A 47 5.85 0.36 -0.72
C LEU A 47 4.47 0.71 -0.16
N ILE A 48 4.14 2.00 -0.12
CA ILE A 48 2.93 2.51 0.53
C ILE A 48 1.94 2.95 -0.55
N PHE A 49 0.77 2.32 -0.60
CA PHE A 49 -0.34 2.76 -1.44
C PHE A 49 -1.18 3.78 -0.66
N ASP A 50 -0.92 5.06 -0.91
CA ASP A 50 -1.45 6.19 -0.13
C ASP A 50 -2.74 6.75 -0.76
N MET A 51 -3.87 6.07 -0.50
CA MET A 51 -5.17 6.41 -1.08
C MET A 51 -5.63 7.80 -0.63
N HIS A 52 -5.38 8.18 0.62
CA HIS A 52 -5.83 9.45 1.20
C HIS A 52 -4.78 10.57 1.17
N ASN A 53 -3.58 10.32 0.64
CA ASN A 53 -2.43 11.24 0.67
C ASN A 53 -2.01 11.63 2.10
N ASP A 54 -2.07 10.64 2.99
CA ASP A 54 -1.76 10.77 4.41
C ASP A 54 -0.25 10.63 4.70
N TYR A 55 0.56 10.01 3.84
CA TYR A 55 1.93 9.64 4.19
C TYR A 55 3.00 10.42 3.41
N GLY A 56 2.70 10.83 2.18
CA GLY A 56 3.68 11.39 1.23
C GLY A 56 4.36 12.67 1.69
N TRP A 57 3.69 13.82 1.51
CA TRP A 57 4.31 15.14 1.63
C TRP A 57 3.93 15.96 2.88
N GLU A 58 2.72 16.48 2.97
CA GLU A 58 2.22 17.27 4.09
C GLU A 58 0.72 17.00 4.26
N VAL A 59 0.27 16.85 5.49
CA VAL A 59 -1.14 16.64 5.83
C VAL A 59 -1.63 17.80 6.67
N ILE A 60 -2.84 18.25 6.37
CA ILE A 60 -3.55 19.27 7.13
C ILE A 60 -4.69 18.57 7.87
N ASP A 61 -4.74 18.71 9.19
CA ASP A 61 -5.86 18.17 9.97
C ASP A 61 -7.09 19.10 9.94
N GLU A 62 -8.18 18.66 10.58
CA GLU A 62 -9.43 19.41 10.71
C GLU A 62 -9.25 20.78 11.41
N HIS A 63 -8.20 20.92 12.22
CA HIS A 63 -7.84 22.14 12.94
C HIS A 63 -6.86 23.03 12.15
N LYS A 64 -6.63 22.74 10.86
CA LYS A 64 -5.66 23.42 9.98
C LYS A 64 -4.21 23.33 10.44
N LYS A 65 -3.89 22.41 11.36
CA LYS A 65 -2.52 22.13 11.76
C LYS A 65 -1.85 21.28 10.68
N ARG A 66 -0.63 21.67 10.32
CA ARG A 66 0.20 21.00 9.32
C ARG A 66 1.10 19.96 9.99
N PHE A 67 1.14 18.79 9.40
CA PHE A 67 2.00 17.69 9.82
C PHE A 67 2.88 17.23 8.67
N ARG A 68 4.16 17.00 8.96
CA ARG A 68 5.15 16.62 7.95
C ARG A 68 4.95 15.18 7.50
N GLY A 69 4.93 14.93 6.20
CA GLY A 69 4.93 13.59 5.63
C GLY A 69 6.31 12.93 5.68
N LEU A 70 6.35 11.65 5.30
CA LEU A 70 7.57 10.85 5.31
C LEU A 70 8.65 11.45 4.41
N ARG A 71 8.28 11.98 3.24
CA ARG A 71 9.22 12.58 2.28
C ARG A 71 9.91 13.83 2.81
N GLN A 72 9.21 14.62 3.64
CA GLN A 72 9.76 15.80 4.29
C GLN A 72 10.70 15.41 5.44
N LEU A 73 10.34 14.39 6.22
CA LEU A 73 11.14 13.92 7.35
C LEU A 73 12.43 13.20 6.92
N PHE A 74 12.42 12.58 5.73
CA PHE A 74 13.58 11.93 5.12
C PHE A 74 14.01 12.64 3.83
N SER A 75 14.50 13.87 3.98
CA SER A 75 14.94 14.71 2.86
C SER A 75 16.20 14.19 2.14
N ASP A 76 16.91 13.24 2.75
CA ASP A 76 18.12 12.56 2.25
C ASP A 76 17.87 11.56 1.11
N GLY A 77 16.62 11.41 0.66
CA GLY A 77 16.26 10.55 -0.47
C GLY A 77 15.93 9.11 -0.07
N ARG A 78 15.88 8.78 1.23
CA ARG A 78 15.38 7.48 1.71
C ARG A 78 13.90 7.26 1.44
N VAL A 79 13.14 8.33 1.16
CA VAL A 79 11.74 8.28 0.76
C VAL A 79 11.59 8.98 -0.58
N GLN A 80 10.83 8.38 -1.49
CA GLN A 80 10.41 8.96 -2.76
C GLN A 80 8.90 8.93 -2.89
N VAL A 81 8.34 9.98 -3.49
CA VAL A 81 6.91 10.09 -3.79
C VAL A 81 6.70 9.88 -5.28
N ILE A 82 5.87 8.89 -5.61
CA ILE A 82 5.39 8.62 -6.96
C ILE A 82 3.91 9.03 -6.99
N THR A 83 3.45 9.63 -8.08
CA THR A 83 2.05 10.06 -8.22
C THR A 83 1.41 9.54 -9.49
N LEU A 84 0.10 9.27 -9.43
CA LEU A 84 -0.75 9.05 -10.60
C LEU A 84 -1.27 10.36 -11.21
N ASP A 85 -1.16 11.45 -10.46
CA ASP A 85 -1.81 12.73 -10.76
C ASP A 85 -0.83 13.89 -10.46
N PRO A 86 0.06 14.17 -11.42
CA PRO A 86 1.08 15.20 -11.25
C PRO A 86 0.47 16.59 -11.10
N ASP A 87 -0.69 16.86 -11.69
CA ASP A 87 -1.32 18.18 -11.64
C ASP A 87 -1.82 18.48 -10.23
N THR A 88 -2.61 17.61 -9.60
CA THR A 88 -3.05 17.82 -8.21
C THR A 88 -1.86 17.88 -7.25
N SER A 89 -0.82 17.07 -7.48
CA SER A 89 0.39 17.06 -6.65
C SER A 89 1.12 18.41 -6.72
N ARG A 90 1.24 19.01 -7.92
CA ARG A 90 1.83 20.35 -8.11
C ARG A 90 1.01 21.43 -7.42
N HIS A 91 -0.32 21.40 -7.52
CA HIS A 91 -1.20 22.37 -6.86
C HIS A 91 -1.09 22.32 -5.33
N ARG A 92 -0.82 21.14 -4.76
CA ARG A 92 -0.55 20.95 -3.32
C ARG A 92 0.87 21.36 -2.90
N GLY A 93 1.75 21.68 -3.85
CA GLY A 93 3.17 21.93 -3.59
C GLY A 93 3.94 20.69 -3.14
N SER A 94 3.42 19.48 -3.43
CA SER A 94 4.08 18.22 -3.10
C SER A 94 5.31 18.01 -3.98
N LYS A 95 6.44 17.62 -3.36
CA LYS A 95 7.62 17.20 -4.12
C LYS A 95 7.40 15.78 -4.65
N VAL A 96 7.20 15.69 -5.95
CA VAL A 96 7.04 14.42 -6.69
C VAL A 96 8.38 14.03 -7.29
N ASP A 97 8.81 12.79 -7.04
CA ASP A 97 10.06 12.24 -7.58
C ASP A 97 9.83 11.49 -8.91
N HIS A 98 8.65 10.90 -9.12
CA HIS A 98 8.28 10.25 -10.39
C HIS A 98 6.76 10.23 -10.66
N VAL A 99 6.34 10.05 -11.91
CA VAL A 99 4.93 9.90 -12.32
C VAL A 99 4.73 8.48 -12.81
N LEU A 100 3.75 7.77 -12.25
CA LEU A 100 3.42 6.41 -12.68
C LEU A 100 2.43 6.45 -13.84
N GLN A 101 2.83 5.88 -14.96
CA GLN A 101 1.97 5.57 -16.10
C GLN A 101 1.93 4.05 -16.30
N ILE A 102 0.76 3.51 -16.64
CA ILE A 102 0.55 2.07 -16.86
C ILE A 102 -0.01 1.89 -18.27
N GLY A 103 0.66 1.07 -19.06
CA GLY A 103 0.21 0.71 -20.40
C GLY A 103 -0.94 -0.29 -20.36
N LEU A 104 -1.94 -0.12 -21.22
CA LEU A 104 -3.03 -1.08 -21.40
C LEU A 104 -2.55 -2.47 -21.85
N ASN A 105 -1.39 -2.55 -22.52
CA ASN A 105 -0.69 -3.82 -22.80
C ASN A 105 -0.18 -4.54 -21.56
N GLN A 106 0.16 -3.79 -20.51
CA GLN A 106 0.77 -4.37 -19.34
C GLN A 106 -0.28 -5.07 -18.48
N ILE A 107 -1.52 -4.56 -18.44
CA ILE A 107 -2.60 -5.12 -17.61
C ILE A 107 -2.91 -6.56 -18.03
N GLU A 108 -2.97 -7.46 -17.06
CA GLU A 108 -3.34 -8.87 -17.24
C GLU A 108 -4.77 -9.13 -16.76
N PRO A 109 -5.46 -10.19 -17.23
CA PRO A 109 -6.80 -10.54 -16.75
C PRO A 109 -6.91 -10.66 -15.23
N GLU A 110 -5.89 -11.18 -14.56
CA GLU A 110 -5.83 -11.28 -13.09
C GLU A 110 -5.75 -9.90 -12.41
N ASP A 111 -5.23 -8.87 -13.09
CA ASP A 111 -5.25 -7.48 -12.59
C ASP A 111 -6.70 -6.95 -12.57
N VAL A 112 -7.53 -7.40 -13.52
CA VAL A 112 -8.95 -7.05 -13.63
C VAL A 112 -9.84 -7.94 -12.77
N ASP A 113 -9.47 -9.20 -12.56
CA ASP A 113 -10.23 -10.16 -11.75
C ASP A 113 -10.47 -9.61 -10.33
N MET A 114 -9.46 -8.95 -9.77
CA MET A 114 -9.56 -8.26 -8.48
C MET A 114 -10.54 -7.07 -8.48
N LEU A 115 -10.87 -6.54 -9.65
CA LEU A 115 -11.88 -5.49 -9.84
C LEU A 115 -13.27 -6.06 -10.11
N SER A 116 -13.44 -7.38 -10.19
CA SER A 116 -14.71 -8.01 -10.59
C SER A 116 -15.89 -7.54 -9.76
N GLY A 117 -15.79 -7.55 -8.43
CA GLY A 117 -16.83 -7.03 -7.53
C GLY A 117 -17.10 -5.53 -7.72
N ILE A 118 -16.07 -4.72 -7.96
CA ILE A 118 -16.19 -3.26 -8.14
C ILE A 118 -16.83 -2.91 -9.49
N LEU A 119 -16.47 -3.64 -10.54
CA LEU A 119 -17.03 -3.49 -11.89
C LEU A 119 -18.33 -4.28 -12.09
N GLY A 120 -18.73 -5.06 -11.08
CA GLY A 120 -19.85 -5.99 -11.13
C GLY A 120 -19.73 -7.06 -12.22
N LEU A 121 -18.51 -7.52 -12.54
CA LEU A 121 -18.25 -8.57 -13.53
C LEU A 121 -18.78 -9.91 -13.03
N SER A 122 -19.56 -10.62 -13.87
CA SER A 122 -19.97 -11.99 -13.57
C SER A 122 -18.83 -12.97 -13.86
N GLU A 123 -18.87 -14.17 -13.27
CA GLU A 123 -17.89 -15.24 -13.55
C GLU A 123 -17.76 -15.54 -15.05
N VAL A 124 -18.89 -15.52 -15.78
CA VAL A 124 -18.90 -15.69 -17.25
C VAL A 124 -18.12 -14.57 -17.94
N GLN A 125 -18.26 -13.32 -17.48
CA GLN A 125 -17.52 -12.19 -18.02
C GLN A 125 -16.03 -12.27 -17.70
N VAL A 126 -15.67 -12.71 -16.48
CA VAL A 126 -14.28 -12.96 -16.10
C VAL A 126 -13.68 -14.05 -16.99
N GLY A 127 -14.36 -15.19 -17.16
CA GLY A 127 -13.92 -16.26 -18.05
C GLY A 127 -13.74 -15.80 -19.51
N ALA A 128 -14.68 -14.99 -20.01
CA ALA A 128 -14.56 -14.38 -21.33
C ALA A 128 -13.35 -13.44 -21.45
N LEU A 129 -13.02 -12.66 -20.41
CA LEU A 129 -11.83 -11.80 -20.40
C LEU A 129 -10.53 -12.59 -20.57
N TYR A 130 -10.38 -13.73 -19.89
CA TYR A 130 -9.20 -14.59 -20.07
C TYR A 130 -9.11 -15.13 -21.51
N TYR A 131 -10.23 -15.53 -22.10
CA TYR A 131 -10.26 -15.99 -23.49
C TYR A 131 -9.90 -14.86 -24.47
N ILE A 132 -10.55 -13.71 -24.35
CA ILE A 132 -10.31 -12.51 -25.17
C ILE A 132 -8.85 -12.08 -25.07
N SER A 133 -8.34 -11.90 -23.85
CA SER A 133 -6.93 -11.54 -23.62
C SER A 133 -5.98 -12.54 -24.29
N ARG A 134 -6.23 -13.85 -24.17
CA ARG A 134 -5.38 -14.87 -24.79
C ARG A 134 -5.40 -14.79 -26.31
N LYS A 135 -6.57 -14.61 -26.92
CA LYS A 135 -6.72 -14.49 -28.37
C LYS A 135 -6.07 -13.21 -28.91
N LEU A 136 -6.33 -12.07 -28.29
CA LEU A 136 -5.79 -10.80 -28.73
C LEU A 136 -4.28 -10.73 -28.51
N LYS A 137 -3.75 -11.22 -27.37
CA LYS A 137 -2.31 -11.23 -27.08
C LYS A 137 -1.48 -12.10 -28.05
N GLN A 138 -2.10 -13.01 -28.80
CA GLN A 138 -1.40 -13.76 -29.87
C GLN A 138 -1.00 -12.86 -31.05
N ARG A 139 -1.72 -11.76 -31.28
CA ARG A 139 -1.51 -10.86 -32.41
C ARG A 139 -1.05 -9.45 -31.98
N ASN A 140 -1.62 -8.92 -30.90
CA ASN A 140 -1.33 -7.58 -30.37
C ASN A 140 -1.21 -7.61 -28.84
N LYS A 141 -0.13 -7.05 -28.28
CA LYS A 141 0.05 -6.96 -26.82
C LYS A 141 -0.97 -6.03 -26.15
N ASN A 142 -1.53 -5.05 -26.87
CA ASN A 142 -2.47 -4.05 -26.34
C ASN A 142 -3.93 -4.54 -26.30
N TRP A 143 -4.18 -5.72 -25.71
CA TRP A 143 -5.49 -6.38 -25.78
C TRP A 143 -6.66 -5.57 -25.21
N ILE A 144 -6.44 -4.70 -24.20
CA ILE A 144 -7.51 -3.84 -23.66
C ILE A 144 -7.83 -2.68 -24.60
N ALA A 145 -6.80 -2.10 -25.23
CA ALA A 145 -7.03 -1.04 -26.21
C ALA A 145 -7.85 -1.58 -27.40
N GLU A 146 -7.48 -2.77 -27.87
CA GLU A 146 -8.18 -3.51 -28.92
C GLU A 146 -9.62 -3.88 -28.51
N LEU A 147 -9.81 -4.36 -27.27
CA LEU A 147 -11.14 -4.64 -26.71
C LEU A 147 -12.05 -3.42 -26.68
N LEU A 148 -11.48 -2.23 -26.48
CA LEU A 148 -12.19 -0.96 -26.44
C LEU A 148 -12.34 -0.32 -27.82
N ASP A 149 -11.75 -0.87 -28.88
CA ASP A 149 -11.90 -0.34 -30.24
C ASP A 149 -13.15 -0.92 -30.91
N GLU A 150 -14.10 -0.04 -31.24
CA GLU A 150 -15.35 -0.40 -31.93
C GLU A 150 -15.11 -0.87 -33.38
N ASN A 151 -13.96 -0.54 -33.96
CA ASN A 151 -13.60 -0.90 -35.33
C ASN A 151 -12.66 -2.12 -35.40
N SER A 152 -12.34 -2.76 -34.26
CA SER A 152 -11.39 -3.86 -34.24
C SER A 152 -11.89 -5.08 -35.02
N THR A 153 -11.13 -5.48 -36.04
CA THR A 153 -11.41 -6.69 -36.84
C THR A 153 -11.36 -7.96 -35.98
N GLU A 154 -10.46 -8.00 -35.02
CA GLU A 154 -10.23 -9.11 -34.11
C GLU A 154 -11.39 -9.29 -33.13
N ILE A 155 -11.98 -8.18 -32.68
CA ILE A 155 -13.18 -8.22 -31.84
C ILE A 155 -14.37 -8.74 -32.64
N ASN A 156 -14.51 -8.33 -33.91
CA ASN A 156 -15.53 -8.88 -34.79
C ASN A 156 -15.33 -10.39 -35.01
N GLU A 157 -14.09 -10.86 -35.23
CA GLU A 157 -13.78 -12.29 -35.33
C GLU A 157 -14.14 -13.07 -34.06
N ILE A 158 -13.90 -12.50 -32.87
CA ILE A 158 -14.27 -13.11 -31.59
C ILE A 158 -15.79 -13.19 -31.44
N GLU A 159 -16.50 -12.13 -31.84
CA GLU A 159 -17.96 -12.07 -31.83
C GLU A 159 -18.58 -13.13 -32.76
N ASP A 160 -18.00 -13.32 -33.95
CA ASP A 160 -18.45 -14.31 -34.94
C ASP A 160 -18.07 -15.76 -34.57
N SER A 161 -17.07 -15.96 -33.69
CA SER A 161 -16.62 -17.30 -33.29
C SER A 161 -17.59 -18.09 -32.41
N GLU A 162 -18.72 -17.49 -31.99
CA GLU A 162 -19.72 -18.00 -31.04
C GLU A 162 -19.21 -18.40 -29.64
N MET A 163 -17.89 -18.36 -29.40
CA MET A 163 -17.27 -18.68 -28.12
C MET A 163 -17.57 -17.64 -27.04
N VAL A 164 -17.79 -16.39 -27.44
CA VAL A 164 -18.18 -15.29 -26.54
C VAL A 164 -19.47 -14.69 -27.07
N GLN A 165 -20.53 -14.73 -26.27
CA GLN A 165 -21.79 -14.10 -26.64
C GLN A 165 -21.61 -12.59 -26.83
N LYS A 166 -22.14 -12.04 -27.92
CA LYS A 166 -22.17 -10.60 -28.23
C LYS A 166 -22.63 -9.73 -27.06
N GLY A 167 -23.65 -10.18 -26.33
CA GLY A 167 -24.15 -9.49 -25.13
C GLY A 167 -23.10 -9.40 -24.00
N THR A 168 -22.34 -10.47 -23.79
CA THR A 168 -21.26 -10.54 -22.80
C THR A 168 -20.11 -9.61 -23.18
N LEU A 169 -19.67 -9.65 -24.43
CA LEU A 169 -18.61 -8.78 -24.96
C LEU A 169 -18.96 -7.29 -24.78
N ARG A 170 -20.16 -6.88 -25.23
CA ARG A 170 -20.65 -5.49 -25.07
C ARG A 170 -20.77 -5.08 -23.60
N ALA A 171 -21.17 -5.99 -22.72
CA ALA A 171 -21.24 -5.72 -21.29
C ALA A 171 -19.84 -5.50 -20.68
N ILE A 172 -18.84 -6.28 -21.11
CA ILE A 172 -17.43 -6.09 -20.73
C ILE A 172 -16.94 -4.72 -21.21
N GLN A 173 -17.13 -4.40 -22.50
CA GLN A 173 -16.69 -3.12 -23.08
C GLN A 173 -17.25 -1.92 -22.31
N ARG A 174 -18.56 -1.90 -22.02
CA ARG A 174 -19.19 -0.84 -21.23
C ARG A 174 -18.59 -0.67 -19.83
N LYS A 175 -18.17 -1.76 -19.19
CA LYS A 175 -17.54 -1.71 -17.86
C LYS A 175 -16.10 -1.19 -17.94
N PHE A 176 -15.40 -1.53 -19.02
CA PHE A 176 -14.03 -1.09 -19.28
C PHE A 176 -13.94 0.35 -19.79
N GLU A 177 -15.04 0.99 -20.21
CA GLU A 177 -15.07 2.44 -20.50
C GLU A 177 -14.56 3.29 -19.34
N LEU A 178 -14.66 2.80 -18.09
CA LEU A 178 -14.06 3.45 -16.93
C LEU A 178 -12.54 3.65 -17.10
N PHE A 179 -11.84 2.72 -17.75
CA PHE A 179 -10.38 2.77 -17.91
C PHE A 179 -9.98 3.97 -18.78
N ARG A 180 -10.83 4.40 -19.72
CA ARG A 180 -10.59 5.60 -20.51
C ARG A 180 -10.60 6.88 -19.68
N ARG A 181 -11.18 6.85 -18.47
CA ARG A 181 -11.20 7.99 -17.54
C ARG A 181 -9.96 8.03 -16.64
N PHE A 182 -9.14 6.98 -16.65
CA PHE A 182 -7.91 6.94 -15.87
C PHE A 182 -6.77 7.54 -16.68
N GLY A 183 -6.44 8.81 -16.41
CA GLY A 183 -5.37 9.53 -17.12
C GLY A 183 -3.96 8.97 -16.87
N PHE A 184 -3.78 8.11 -15.87
CA PHE A 184 -2.53 7.36 -15.67
C PHE A 184 -2.42 6.12 -16.59
N LEU A 185 -3.49 5.73 -17.29
CA LEU A 185 -3.46 4.65 -18.27
C LEU A 185 -3.09 5.20 -19.65
N THR A 186 -2.10 4.58 -20.29
CA THR A 186 -1.67 4.90 -21.65
C THR A 186 -1.94 3.72 -22.60
N PRO A 187 -2.09 3.95 -23.92
CA PRO A 187 -2.34 2.86 -24.86
C PRO A 187 -1.27 1.76 -24.80
N SER A 188 -0.01 2.16 -24.62
CA SER A 188 1.11 1.24 -24.47
C SER A 188 2.20 1.85 -23.58
N ALA A 189 2.86 1.03 -22.78
CA ALA A 189 4.03 1.40 -22.00
C ALA A 189 5.01 0.23 -21.85
N SER A 190 6.28 0.55 -21.58
CA SER A 190 7.31 -0.41 -21.18
C SER A 190 7.25 -0.69 -19.67
N ASP A 191 7.97 -1.70 -19.21
CA ASP A 191 8.06 -2.05 -17.78
C ASP A 191 8.94 -1.08 -16.96
N GLU A 192 9.42 0.02 -17.55
CA GLU A 192 10.32 1.00 -16.93
C GLU A 192 9.80 1.55 -15.61
N ALA A 193 8.50 1.81 -15.49
CA ALA A 193 7.93 2.32 -14.24
C ALA A 193 7.96 1.28 -13.11
N VAL A 194 7.70 0.02 -13.43
CA VAL A 194 7.78 -1.10 -12.47
C VAL A 194 9.24 -1.36 -12.10
N ASP A 195 10.14 -1.32 -13.08
CA ASP A 195 11.58 -1.46 -12.88
C ASP A 195 12.14 -0.31 -12.04
N TYR A 196 11.67 0.92 -12.24
CA TYR A 196 12.02 2.07 -11.40
C TYR A 196 11.65 1.81 -9.94
N VAL A 197 10.40 1.41 -9.67
CA VAL A 197 9.91 1.09 -8.32
C VAL A 197 10.76 -0.03 -7.70
N PHE A 198 10.94 -1.13 -8.42
CA PHE A 198 11.72 -2.27 -7.94
C PHE A 198 13.17 -1.89 -7.62
N ASN A 199 13.83 -1.16 -8.52
CA ASN A 199 15.22 -0.76 -8.35
C ASN A 199 15.40 0.26 -7.21
N ALA A 200 14.43 1.14 -6.99
CA ALA A 200 14.43 2.04 -5.84
C ALA A 200 14.30 1.24 -4.52
N LEU A 201 13.35 0.31 -4.44
CA LEU A 201 13.20 -0.58 -3.27
C LEU A 201 14.48 -1.37 -3.00
N ASN A 202 15.10 -1.96 -4.02
CA ASN A 202 16.34 -2.71 -3.87
C ASN A 202 17.54 -1.88 -3.42
N ARG A 203 17.53 -0.56 -3.64
CA ARG A 203 18.55 0.37 -3.13
C ARG A 203 18.29 0.86 -1.71
N GLY A 204 17.24 0.38 -1.04
CA GLY A 204 16.87 0.83 0.30
C GLY A 204 15.96 2.06 0.32
N THR A 205 15.44 2.49 -0.82
CA THR A 205 14.51 3.62 -0.93
C THR A 205 13.08 3.16 -0.69
N ASN A 206 12.35 3.93 0.12
CA ASN A 206 10.94 3.70 0.43
C ASN A 206 10.08 4.51 -0.53
N ILE A 207 8.97 3.94 -0.97
CA ILE A 207 8.10 4.54 -1.99
C ILE A 207 6.73 4.81 -1.38
N VAL A 208 6.26 6.04 -1.55
CA VAL A 208 4.87 6.41 -1.31
C VAL A 208 4.22 6.67 -2.66
N LEU A 209 3.16 5.92 -2.99
CA LEU A 209 2.36 6.11 -4.19
C LEU A 209 1.09 6.90 -3.86
N GLU A 210 1.06 8.16 -4.30
CA GLU A 210 -0.09 9.05 -4.17
C GLU A 210 -1.08 8.86 -5.32
N PHE A 211 -2.37 8.77 -4.98
CA PHE A 211 -3.44 8.56 -5.95
C PHE A 211 -4.08 9.87 -6.45
N GLY A 212 -3.84 11.02 -5.80
CA GLY A 212 -4.43 12.30 -6.20
C GLY A 212 -5.95 12.23 -6.35
N VAL A 213 -6.50 12.71 -7.47
CA VAL A 213 -7.95 12.61 -7.75
C VAL A 213 -8.48 11.18 -7.83
N TYR A 214 -7.62 10.22 -8.16
CA TYR A 214 -7.99 8.81 -8.27
C TYR A 214 -8.16 8.12 -6.92
N GLY A 215 -7.76 8.77 -5.81
CA GLY A 215 -7.98 8.26 -4.45
C GLY A 215 -9.46 8.09 -4.11
N ASN A 216 -10.35 8.84 -4.77
CA ASN A 216 -11.81 8.68 -4.62
C ASN A 216 -12.39 7.58 -5.52
N THR A 217 -11.59 6.99 -6.42
CA THR A 217 -12.04 5.94 -7.34
C THR A 217 -11.45 4.61 -6.91
N LEU A 218 -12.26 3.83 -6.18
CA LEU A 218 -11.84 2.53 -5.65
C LEU A 218 -11.27 1.58 -6.73
N ALA A 219 -11.84 1.61 -7.94
CA ALA A 219 -11.34 0.82 -9.06
C ALA A 219 -9.90 1.19 -9.46
N ALA A 220 -9.54 2.48 -9.46
CA ALA A 220 -8.18 2.91 -9.77
C ALA A 220 -7.21 2.48 -8.67
N TYR A 221 -7.63 2.63 -7.41
CA TYR A 221 -6.85 2.21 -6.25
C TYR A 221 -6.52 0.71 -6.30
N VAL A 222 -7.54 -0.13 -6.43
CA VAL A 222 -7.37 -1.60 -6.48
C VAL A 222 -6.58 -2.03 -7.72
N LEU A 223 -6.84 -1.42 -8.89
CA LEU A 223 -6.12 -1.74 -10.13
C LEU A 223 -4.61 -1.52 -9.96
N VAL A 224 -4.21 -0.31 -9.54
CA VAL A 224 -2.80 0.06 -9.45
C VAL A 224 -2.09 -0.70 -8.33
N ALA A 225 -2.74 -0.84 -7.17
CA ALA A 225 -2.17 -1.58 -6.04
C ALA A 225 -1.94 -3.05 -6.40
N ASN A 226 -2.92 -3.70 -7.04
CA ASN A 226 -2.78 -5.09 -7.50
C ASN A 226 -1.72 -5.21 -8.60
N PHE A 227 -1.78 -4.34 -9.61
CA PHE A 227 -0.84 -4.31 -10.73
C PHE A 227 0.62 -4.24 -10.26
N LEU A 228 0.94 -3.29 -9.37
CA LEU A 228 2.29 -3.12 -8.85
C LEU A 228 2.67 -4.26 -7.92
N THR A 229 1.79 -4.64 -6.99
CA THR A 229 2.09 -5.72 -6.02
C THR A 229 2.42 -7.02 -6.72
N ARG A 230 1.64 -7.44 -7.74
CA ARG A 230 1.90 -8.67 -8.50
C ARG A 230 3.27 -8.65 -9.16
N ARG A 231 3.64 -7.54 -9.81
CA ARG A 231 4.91 -7.43 -10.57
C ARG A 231 6.12 -7.29 -9.65
N ILE A 232 6.03 -6.48 -8.61
CA ILE A 232 7.09 -6.35 -7.61
C ILE A 232 7.29 -7.68 -6.88
N HIS A 233 6.22 -8.36 -6.48
CA HIS A 233 6.32 -9.67 -5.85
C HIS A 233 6.99 -10.71 -6.77
N ARG A 234 6.62 -10.79 -8.06
CA ARG A 234 7.29 -11.66 -9.04
C ARG A 234 8.80 -11.41 -9.07
N LYS A 235 9.23 -10.14 -9.13
CA LYS A 235 10.65 -9.79 -9.11
C LYS A 235 11.35 -10.16 -7.80
N TYR A 236 10.69 -10.02 -6.66
CA TYR A 236 11.20 -10.45 -5.35
C TYR A 236 11.38 -11.97 -5.28
N VAL A 237 10.40 -12.74 -5.78
CA VAL A 237 10.49 -14.21 -5.89
C VAL A 237 11.67 -14.62 -6.77
N GLU A 238 11.82 -14.01 -7.95
CA GLU A 238 12.95 -14.27 -8.84
C GLU A 238 14.30 -13.96 -8.18
N GLN A 239 14.42 -12.84 -7.49
CA GLN A 239 15.64 -12.45 -6.79
C GLN A 239 15.95 -13.41 -5.64
N LYS A 240 14.96 -13.78 -4.83
CA LYS A 240 15.13 -14.74 -3.72
C LYS A 240 15.57 -16.11 -4.24
N ASN A 241 14.97 -16.59 -5.32
CA ASN A 241 15.35 -17.86 -5.94
C ASN A 241 16.77 -17.83 -6.51
N LYS A 242 17.20 -16.72 -7.12
CA LYS A 242 18.58 -16.54 -7.60
C LYS A 242 19.58 -16.54 -6.45
N ALA A 243 19.27 -15.84 -5.36
CA ALA A 243 20.11 -15.79 -4.15
C ALA A 243 20.30 -17.19 -3.53
N ALA A 244 19.22 -17.99 -3.46
CA ALA A 244 19.26 -19.35 -2.93
C ALA A 244 20.06 -20.33 -3.81
N GLY A 245 20.04 -20.16 -5.13
CA GLY A 245 20.62 -21.10 -6.07
C GLY A 245 22.07 -20.84 -6.51
N LYS A 246 22.50 -19.56 -6.64
CA LYS A 246 23.76 -19.23 -7.34
C LYS A 246 24.60 -18.09 -6.74
N GLY A 247 24.37 -17.70 -5.48
CA GLY A 247 25.15 -16.64 -4.84
C GLY A 247 24.79 -15.27 -5.43
N GLY A 248 23.79 -14.63 -4.83
CA GLY A 248 23.37 -13.28 -5.12
C GLY A 248 22.78 -12.66 -3.86
N ASP A 249 22.65 -11.33 -3.83
CA ASP A 249 22.15 -10.65 -2.65
C ASP A 249 20.66 -10.96 -2.43
N GLU A 250 20.33 -11.31 -1.18
CA GLU A 250 18.93 -11.45 -0.79
C GLU A 250 18.19 -10.12 -1.00
N PRO A 251 16.92 -10.17 -1.47
CA PRO A 251 16.11 -8.97 -1.51
C PRO A 251 15.94 -8.41 -0.10
N LEU A 252 16.01 -7.08 0.03
CA LEU A 252 15.71 -6.40 1.28
C LEU A 252 14.29 -6.78 1.75
N PRO A 253 14.02 -6.83 3.07
CA PRO A 253 12.66 -7.01 3.56
C PRO A 253 11.76 -5.89 3.02
N LEU A 254 10.63 -6.24 2.40
CA LEU A 254 9.65 -5.32 1.85
C LEU A 254 8.35 -5.40 2.65
N VAL A 255 7.89 -4.24 3.13
CA VAL A 255 6.56 -4.07 3.70
C VAL A 255 5.69 -3.32 2.68
N ILE A 256 4.60 -3.95 2.26
CA ILE A 256 3.59 -3.33 1.39
C ILE A 256 2.45 -2.82 2.25
N THR A 257 2.25 -1.51 2.29
CA THR A 257 1.18 -0.88 3.07
C THR A 257 -0.05 -0.67 2.20
N ILE A 258 -1.19 -1.21 2.64
CA ILE A 258 -2.50 -1.02 1.99
C ILE A 258 -3.49 -0.39 2.96
N GLU A 259 -4.11 0.70 2.54
CA GLU A 259 -5.29 1.28 3.21
C GLU A 259 -6.58 0.61 2.73
N GLU A 260 -7.60 0.57 3.59
CA GLU A 260 -8.87 -0.11 3.33
C GLU A 260 -8.63 -1.56 2.87
N ALA A 261 -7.74 -2.26 3.58
CA ALA A 261 -7.31 -3.63 3.31
C ALA A 261 -8.44 -4.65 3.11
N HIS A 262 -9.63 -4.44 3.70
CA HIS A 262 -10.82 -5.26 3.47
C HIS A 262 -11.25 -5.29 1.99
N LYS A 263 -10.82 -4.33 1.18
CA LYS A 263 -11.01 -4.34 -0.28
C LYS A 263 -10.14 -5.35 -1.02
N PHE A 264 -9.04 -5.77 -0.39
CA PHE A 264 -8.06 -6.70 -0.97
C PHE A 264 -8.11 -8.09 -0.35
N LEU A 265 -8.62 -8.16 0.88
CA LEU A 265 -8.59 -9.34 1.74
C LEU A 265 -9.99 -9.80 2.14
N ASP A 266 -11.02 -9.43 1.38
CA ASP A 266 -12.36 -9.97 1.55
C ASP A 266 -12.35 -11.51 1.39
N PRO A 267 -13.13 -12.27 2.19
CA PRO A 267 -13.16 -13.74 2.15
C PRO A 267 -13.35 -14.34 0.75
N GLU A 268 -14.13 -13.72 -0.13
CA GLU A 268 -14.42 -14.26 -1.46
C GLU A 268 -13.21 -14.21 -2.39
N ILE A 269 -12.31 -13.24 -2.21
CA ILE A 269 -11.17 -13.01 -3.11
C ILE A 269 -9.82 -13.32 -2.45
N ALA A 270 -9.72 -13.27 -1.12
CA ALA A 270 -8.44 -13.38 -0.40
C ALA A 270 -7.70 -14.69 -0.70
N GLN A 271 -8.41 -15.79 -0.97
CA GLN A 271 -7.78 -17.08 -1.26
C GLN A 271 -7.03 -17.10 -2.61
N HIS A 272 -7.44 -16.26 -3.55
CA HIS A 272 -6.95 -16.28 -4.93
C HIS A 272 -6.11 -15.05 -5.32
N THR A 273 -6.04 -14.04 -4.46
CA THR A 273 -5.30 -12.80 -4.73
C THR A 273 -3.86 -12.84 -4.20
N ILE A 274 -3.02 -11.99 -4.80
CA ILE A 274 -1.63 -11.82 -4.35
C ILE A 274 -1.56 -11.33 -2.89
N PHE A 275 -2.50 -10.48 -2.47
CA PHE A 275 -2.51 -9.92 -1.13
C PHE A 275 -2.82 -10.99 -0.09
N GLY A 276 -3.84 -11.83 -0.30
CA GLY A 276 -4.10 -12.92 0.64
C GLY A 276 -2.99 -13.96 0.65
N ASN A 277 -2.33 -14.21 -0.49
CA ASN A 277 -1.13 -15.07 -0.52
C ASN A 277 0.01 -14.48 0.33
N ILE A 278 0.37 -13.20 0.14
CA ILE A 278 1.40 -12.54 0.96
C ILE A 278 1.00 -12.52 2.44
N ALA A 279 -0.29 -12.30 2.75
CA ALA A 279 -0.77 -12.24 4.12
C ALA A 279 -0.67 -13.60 4.85
N ARG A 280 -0.89 -14.72 4.13
CA ARG A 280 -0.78 -16.09 4.66
C ARG A 280 0.65 -16.62 4.69
N GLU A 281 1.56 -16.09 3.86
CA GLU A 281 2.96 -16.52 3.82
C GLU A 281 3.81 -15.87 4.94
N LEU A 282 4.55 -16.68 5.70
CA LEU A 282 5.47 -16.21 6.75
C LEU A 282 6.80 -15.71 6.16
N ARG A 283 6.77 -14.57 5.44
CA ARG A 283 7.93 -13.89 4.82
C ARG A 283 8.79 -14.80 3.93
N LYS A 284 8.19 -15.80 3.28
CA LYS A 284 8.90 -16.77 2.41
C LYS A 284 9.78 -16.08 1.35
N TYR A 285 9.33 -14.93 0.83
CA TYR A 285 10.05 -14.15 -0.19
C TYR A 285 10.49 -12.75 0.28
N ASN A 286 10.65 -12.52 1.60
CA ASN A 286 10.96 -11.21 2.16
C ASN A 286 9.90 -10.12 1.88
N VAL A 287 8.65 -10.49 1.57
CA VAL A 287 7.53 -9.56 1.40
C VAL A 287 6.48 -9.81 2.48
N THR A 288 6.01 -8.74 3.14
CA THR A 288 4.93 -8.76 4.13
C THR A 288 3.97 -7.60 3.92
N LEU A 289 2.77 -7.66 4.49
CA LEU A 289 1.79 -6.58 4.44
C LEU A 289 1.76 -5.76 5.74
N LEU A 290 1.56 -4.45 5.60
CA LEU A 290 1.03 -3.60 6.66
C LEU A 290 -0.39 -3.18 6.27
N ILE A 291 -1.38 -3.84 6.86
CA ILE A 291 -2.78 -3.58 6.53
C ILE A 291 -3.35 -2.49 7.43
N VAL A 292 -4.03 -1.52 6.86
CA VAL A 292 -4.64 -0.41 7.61
C VAL A 292 -6.13 -0.39 7.32
N ASP A 293 -6.95 -0.65 8.33
CA ASP A 293 -8.40 -0.81 8.11
C ASP A 293 -9.25 -0.31 9.28
N GLN A 294 -10.50 0.01 9.00
CA GLN A 294 -11.52 0.40 9.98
C GLN A 294 -12.60 -0.68 10.19
N ARG A 295 -12.68 -1.66 9.28
CA ARG A 295 -13.59 -2.80 9.24
C ARG A 295 -12.81 -4.12 9.22
N PRO A 296 -12.07 -4.47 10.28
CA PRO A 296 -11.40 -5.76 10.37
C PRO A 296 -12.33 -6.97 10.18
N SER A 297 -13.64 -6.85 10.41
CA SER A 297 -14.60 -7.93 10.11
C SER A 297 -14.81 -8.20 8.62
N GLY A 298 -14.40 -7.30 7.74
CA GLY A 298 -14.42 -7.47 6.29
C GLY A 298 -13.17 -8.16 5.73
N ILE A 299 -12.27 -8.60 6.62
CA ILE A 299 -11.05 -9.33 6.24
C ILE A 299 -11.27 -10.81 6.52
N ASP A 300 -10.82 -11.65 5.60
CA ASP A 300 -10.81 -13.11 5.71
C ASP A 300 -10.27 -13.58 7.07
N GLU A 301 -10.98 -14.50 7.70
CA GLU A 301 -10.68 -14.95 9.07
C GLU A 301 -9.34 -15.68 9.15
N GLU A 302 -8.99 -16.46 8.13
CA GLU A 302 -7.69 -17.13 8.05
C GLU A 302 -6.59 -16.09 7.93
N VAL A 303 -6.73 -15.12 7.01
CA VAL A 303 -5.79 -13.99 6.89
C VAL A 303 -5.64 -13.25 8.20
N MET A 304 -6.74 -12.86 8.85
CA MET A 304 -6.71 -12.18 10.15
C MET A 304 -5.93 -12.98 11.19
N SER A 305 -6.15 -14.30 11.26
CA SER A 305 -5.45 -15.19 12.19
C SER A 305 -3.93 -15.26 11.96
N GLN A 306 -3.47 -15.05 10.72
CA GLN A 306 -2.04 -15.05 10.34
C GLN A 306 -1.36 -13.69 10.53
N ILE A 307 -2.13 -12.61 10.73
CA ILE A 307 -1.56 -11.29 11.07
C ILE A 307 -0.79 -11.39 12.39
N GLY A 308 0.52 -11.21 12.30
CA GLY A 308 1.46 -11.42 13.38
C GLY A 308 1.35 -10.39 14.50
N THR A 309 1.29 -9.10 14.15
CA THR A 309 1.13 -8.00 15.13
C THR A 309 -0.10 -7.17 14.78
N ARG A 310 -0.94 -6.87 15.76
CA ARG A 310 -2.11 -6.02 15.61
C ARG A 310 -1.99 -4.81 16.52
N VAL A 311 -2.15 -3.63 15.94
CA VAL A 311 -2.18 -2.33 16.62
C VAL A 311 -3.59 -1.78 16.48
N THR A 312 -4.35 -1.80 17.56
CA THR A 312 -5.78 -1.52 17.53
C THR A 312 -6.12 -0.30 18.37
N CYS A 313 -6.57 0.76 17.70
CA CYS A 313 -7.26 1.88 18.33
C CYS A 313 -8.71 1.50 18.64
N LEU A 314 -9.48 2.41 19.24
CA LEU A 314 -10.88 2.18 19.55
C LEU A 314 -11.70 1.73 18.31
N LEU A 315 -12.51 0.69 18.50
CA LEU A 315 -13.48 0.16 17.55
C LEU A 315 -14.85 0.11 18.24
N ASP A 316 -15.92 0.46 17.53
CA ASP A 316 -17.28 0.53 18.10
C ASP A 316 -18.13 -0.71 17.75
N ASN A 317 -17.80 -1.39 16.65
CA ASN A 317 -18.58 -2.51 16.13
C ASN A 317 -18.09 -3.84 16.72
N GLU A 318 -19.02 -4.60 17.29
CA GLU A 318 -18.78 -5.90 17.89
C GLU A 318 -18.15 -6.93 16.94
N ALA A 319 -18.56 -6.94 15.67
CA ALA A 319 -17.97 -7.84 14.67
C ALA A 319 -16.51 -7.48 14.42
N ASP A 320 -16.18 -6.19 14.38
CA ASP A 320 -14.83 -5.68 14.17
C ASP A 320 -13.91 -5.97 15.37
N ILE A 321 -14.43 -5.76 16.59
CA ILE A 321 -13.73 -6.10 17.83
C ILE A 321 -13.43 -7.61 17.86
N LYS A 322 -14.40 -8.45 17.53
CA LYS A 322 -14.23 -9.91 17.48
C LYS A 322 -13.15 -10.30 16.46
N ALA A 323 -13.17 -9.71 15.27
CA ALA A 323 -12.21 -10.01 14.20
C ALA A 323 -10.77 -9.68 14.61
N VAL A 324 -10.53 -8.53 15.25
CA VAL A 324 -9.19 -8.15 15.74
C VAL A 324 -8.63 -9.16 16.73
N PHE A 325 -9.46 -9.74 17.59
CA PHE A 325 -9.01 -10.72 18.58
C PHE A 325 -9.09 -12.16 18.09
N SER A 326 -9.38 -12.40 16.82
CA SER A 326 -9.39 -13.75 16.24
C SER A 326 -8.01 -14.40 16.37
N GLY A 327 -7.98 -15.65 16.85
CA GLY A 327 -6.75 -16.40 17.10
C GLY A 327 -5.91 -15.92 18.30
N VAL A 328 -6.43 -15.02 19.16
CA VAL A 328 -5.70 -14.50 20.34
C VAL A 328 -6.20 -15.15 21.63
N SER A 329 -5.28 -15.70 22.43
CA SER A 329 -5.60 -16.19 23.77
C SER A 329 -5.99 -15.04 24.70
N GLY A 330 -7.04 -15.20 25.51
CA GLY A 330 -7.50 -14.15 26.42
C GLY A 330 -8.30 -13.02 25.76
N ALA A 331 -8.86 -13.26 24.57
CA ALA A 331 -9.65 -12.27 23.80
C ALA A 331 -10.73 -11.54 24.62
N GLY A 332 -11.42 -12.22 25.54
CA GLY A 332 -12.43 -11.61 26.40
C GLY A 332 -11.88 -10.48 27.29
N GLN A 333 -10.73 -10.70 27.92
CA GLN A 333 -10.07 -9.69 28.76
C GLN A 333 -9.54 -8.53 27.92
N LEU A 334 -8.95 -8.84 26.74
CA LEU A 334 -8.45 -7.81 25.83
C LEU A 334 -9.57 -6.94 25.25
N ARG A 335 -10.76 -7.51 25.06
CA ARG A 335 -11.95 -6.75 24.67
C ARG A 335 -12.37 -5.75 25.75
N GLU A 336 -12.35 -6.12 27.02
CA GLU A 336 -12.63 -5.19 28.12
C GLU A 336 -11.60 -4.06 28.18
N VAL A 337 -10.33 -4.37 27.89
CA VAL A 337 -9.26 -3.38 27.80
C VAL A 337 -9.50 -2.42 26.63
N LEU A 338 -9.85 -2.94 25.45
CA LEU A 338 -10.13 -2.13 24.26
C LEU A 338 -11.28 -1.15 24.49
N ALA A 339 -12.34 -1.60 25.17
CA ALA A 339 -13.51 -0.78 25.51
C ALA A 339 -13.20 0.37 26.48
N ARG A 340 -12.07 0.31 27.20
CA ARG A 340 -11.62 1.34 28.14
C ARG A 340 -10.59 2.30 27.54
N LEU A 341 -10.19 2.11 26.28
CA LEU A 341 -9.25 3.02 25.63
C LEU A 341 -9.87 4.40 25.44
N ASP A 342 -9.05 5.44 25.63
CA ASP A 342 -9.41 6.77 25.19
C ASP A 342 -9.66 6.79 23.68
N THR A 343 -10.60 7.63 23.24
CA THR A 343 -10.97 7.76 21.82
C THR A 343 -9.81 8.24 20.95
N GLN A 344 -8.81 8.91 21.53
CA GLN A 344 -7.64 9.44 20.84
C GLN A 344 -6.35 9.05 21.54
N GLN A 345 -5.30 8.86 20.74
CA GLN A 345 -3.92 8.63 21.19
C GLN A 345 -3.68 7.39 22.05
N GLN A 346 -4.64 6.49 22.20
CA GLN A 346 -4.42 5.19 22.82
C GLN A 346 -4.62 4.06 21.82
N ALA A 347 -3.75 3.06 21.92
CA ALA A 347 -3.85 1.85 21.13
C ALA A 347 -3.43 0.63 21.96
N LEU A 348 -4.10 -0.49 21.70
CA LEU A 348 -3.71 -1.80 22.19
C LEU A 348 -2.79 -2.46 21.14
N ILE A 349 -1.57 -2.80 21.54
CA ILE A 349 -0.64 -3.56 20.69
C ILE A 349 -0.58 -4.99 21.21
N LEU A 350 -0.72 -5.96 20.31
CA LEU A 350 -0.65 -7.38 20.61
C LEU A 350 -0.02 -8.17 19.47
N GLY A 351 0.52 -9.36 19.78
CA GLY A 351 1.11 -10.27 18.81
C GLY A 351 2.64 -10.26 18.79
N HIS A 352 3.23 -10.69 17.67
CA HIS A 352 4.62 -11.12 17.54
C HIS A 352 5.68 -10.08 17.91
N ALA A 353 5.41 -8.78 17.67
CA ALA A 353 6.36 -7.70 17.94
C ALA A 353 6.37 -7.19 19.40
N VAL A 354 5.54 -7.75 20.28
CA VAL A 354 5.49 -7.40 21.71
C VAL A 354 5.45 -8.66 22.58
N PRO A 355 6.10 -8.68 23.76
CA PRO A 355 6.13 -9.88 24.61
C PRO A 355 4.79 -10.20 25.26
N MET A 356 3.94 -9.20 25.45
CA MET A 356 2.58 -9.32 25.95
C MET A 356 1.72 -8.17 25.41
N PRO A 357 0.38 -8.34 25.33
CA PRO A 357 -0.51 -7.26 24.96
C PRO A 357 -0.32 -6.04 25.87
N VAL A 358 -0.20 -4.86 25.27
CA VAL A 358 0.11 -3.62 25.99
C VAL A 358 -0.69 -2.45 25.44
N VAL A 359 -1.28 -1.67 26.36
CA VAL A 359 -1.90 -0.40 26.01
C VAL A 359 -0.83 0.66 26.00
N VAL A 360 -0.72 1.38 24.89
CA VAL A 360 0.23 2.47 24.72
C VAL A 360 -0.49 3.77 24.46
N LYS A 361 0.03 4.84 25.06
CA LYS A 361 -0.25 6.20 24.58
C LYS A 361 0.73 6.50 23.44
N THR A 362 0.20 6.86 22.28
CA THR A 362 0.99 7.13 21.08
C THR A 362 1.76 8.43 21.25
N ARG A 363 2.89 8.56 20.54
CA ARG A 363 3.64 9.81 20.52
C ARG A 363 2.87 10.87 19.77
N ASP A 364 2.96 12.10 20.24
CA ASP A 364 2.52 13.26 19.47
C ASP A 364 3.35 13.34 18.18
N TYR A 365 2.67 13.65 17.09
CA TYR A 365 3.30 13.84 15.79
C TYR A 365 3.78 15.29 15.69
N ASP A 366 4.90 15.59 16.34
CA ASP A 366 5.40 16.94 16.57
C ASP A 366 6.91 17.06 16.37
N GLU A 367 7.46 18.24 16.68
CA GLU A 367 8.89 18.53 16.56
C GLU A 367 9.77 17.60 17.40
N ALA A 368 9.28 17.06 18.52
CA ALA A 368 10.05 16.10 19.32
C ALA A 368 10.16 14.76 18.59
N LEU A 369 9.09 14.30 17.94
CA LEU A 369 9.14 13.13 17.07
C LEU A 369 10.04 13.37 15.85
N TYR A 370 9.94 14.55 15.22
CA TYR A 370 10.75 14.91 14.05
C TYR A 370 12.24 14.90 14.39
N ALA A 371 12.63 15.59 15.47
CA ALA A 371 13.99 15.58 15.97
C ALA A 371 14.45 14.16 16.32
N ALA A 372 13.57 13.35 16.93
CA ALA A 372 13.89 11.97 17.23
C ALA A 372 14.23 11.21 15.95
N VAL A 373 13.48 11.33 14.85
CA VAL A 373 13.76 10.60 13.59
C VAL A 373 14.96 11.16 12.79
N GLY A 374 15.64 12.17 13.32
CA GLY A 374 16.81 12.79 12.70
C GLY A 374 16.46 13.91 11.72
N PHE A 375 15.23 14.40 11.74
CA PHE A 375 14.88 15.62 11.03
C PHE A 375 15.55 16.80 11.72
N ALA A 376 16.51 17.41 11.03
CA ALA A 376 17.05 18.71 11.42
C ALA A 376 16.34 19.75 10.57
N ASP A 377 15.58 20.65 11.22
CA ASP A 377 14.95 21.78 10.54
C ASP A 377 16.01 22.49 9.69
N GLU A 378 15.75 22.68 8.40
CA GLU A 378 16.70 23.29 7.48
C GLU A 378 17.12 24.67 7.97
N ALA A 379 16.25 25.42 8.68
CA ALA A 379 16.59 26.68 9.31
C ALA A 379 17.62 26.51 10.44
N ALA A 380 17.42 25.55 11.34
CA ALA A 380 18.35 25.22 12.41
C ALA A 380 19.67 24.60 11.88
N ALA A 381 19.60 23.81 10.81
CA ALA A 381 20.77 23.27 10.12
C ALA A 381 21.54 24.36 9.36
N ARG A 382 20.86 25.38 8.81
CA ARG A 382 21.50 26.57 8.19
C ARG A 382 22.16 27.45 9.24
N GLU A 383 21.50 27.67 10.37
CA GLU A 383 22.11 28.38 11.51
C GLU A 383 23.31 27.64 12.07
N LYS A 384 23.21 26.32 12.24
CA LYS A 384 24.31 25.48 12.70
C LYS A 384 25.46 25.49 11.70
N ARG A 385 25.20 25.34 10.39
CA ARG A 385 26.22 25.48 9.34
C ARG A 385 26.81 26.90 9.28
N LYS A 386 26.03 27.95 9.53
CA LYS A 386 26.53 29.33 9.64
C LYS A 386 27.45 29.49 10.86
N LYS A 387 27.06 28.96 12.02
CA LYS A 387 27.87 28.97 13.25
C LYS A 387 29.14 28.14 13.10
N ASP A 388 29.05 26.95 12.53
CA ASP A 388 30.21 26.09 12.26
C ASP A 388 31.15 26.74 11.25
N LYS A 389 30.62 27.40 10.20
CA LYS A 389 31.42 28.15 9.23
C LYS A 389 32.05 29.41 9.83
N ALA A 390 31.36 30.12 10.72
CA ALA A 390 31.93 31.26 11.45
C ALA A 390 33.05 30.81 12.42
N ALA A 391 32.89 29.66 13.07
CA ALA A 391 33.92 29.07 13.94
C ALA A 391 35.14 28.55 13.16
N LEU A 392 34.97 28.12 11.91
CA LEU A 392 36.04 27.61 11.04
C LEU A 392 36.84 28.71 10.33
N TYR A 393 36.24 29.87 10.06
CA TYR A 393 36.89 30.93 9.28
C TYR A 393 37.21 32.22 10.05
N GLY A 394 36.75 32.36 11.30
CA GLY A 394 36.99 33.54 12.12
C GLY A 394 36.25 34.79 11.58
N GLU A 395 35.76 35.64 12.49
CA GLU A 395 35.29 36.96 12.09
C GLU A 395 36.53 37.80 11.71
N GLY A 396 36.65 38.11 10.43
CA GLY A 396 37.70 38.99 9.90
C GLY A 396 37.50 40.44 10.26
#